data_AF-A0A554I9D9-F1
#
_entry.id   AF-A0A554I9D9-F1
#
_cell.length_a   1.000
_cell.length_b   1.000
_cell.length_c   1.000
_cell.angle_alpha   90.00
_cell.angle_beta   90.00
_cell.angle_gamma   90.00
#
_symmetry.space_group_name_H-M   'P 1'
#
loop_
_entity.id
_entity.type
_entity.pdbx_description
1 polymer ?
#
loop_
_entity_poly.entity_id
_entity_poly.type
_entity_poly.pdbx_seq_one_letter_code
_entity_poly.pdbx_strand_id
1 'polypeptide(L)'
;MEEITTKSISALLTDAMRIKNMSVEKLSQVTGISDRFLGLLLEERFNKLPSTPYVRGYVLKIGEVLSIDGNELWEIIKSHHTQTVAKSGEKDILPKNRFKVEALNIKIIIGGVIGIIFFIFLLFRIPALLGKPKFELYDIQDGMKVTTSTLSIRGTINPSDELFINDEQIVANEKGDFEKTIELTPDFNTLHFTVKGLLGKELQETKQIFYEAPKVEAKKKVNESSTEPINIE
;
A
#
# COMPACT_ATOMS: atom_id res chain seq x y z
N MET A 1 -53.61 11.17 -41.68
CA MET A 1 -53.14 10.76 -40.35
C MET A 1 -54.28 11.03 -39.40
N GLU A 2 -54.94 9.97 -38.98
CA GLU A 2 -56.17 10.00 -38.20
C GLU A 2 -55.75 10.17 -36.73
N GLU A 3 -56.07 11.33 -36.14
CA GLU A 3 -55.92 11.55 -34.70
C GLU A 3 -56.84 10.56 -33.97
N ILE A 4 -56.26 9.49 -33.44
CA ILE A 4 -56.95 8.62 -32.49
C ILE A 4 -57.19 9.47 -31.24
N THR A 5 -58.39 10.00 -31.10
CA THR A 5 -58.86 10.69 -29.90
C THR A 5 -58.84 9.69 -28.73
N THR A 6 -57.75 9.63 -27.97
CA THR A 6 -57.70 8.89 -26.71
C THR A 6 -58.66 9.57 -25.74
N LYS A 7 -59.82 8.95 -25.50
CA LYS A 7 -60.75 9.42 -24.48
C LYS A 7 -60.02 9.46 -23.13
N SER A 8 -59.97 10.64 -22.52
CA SER A 8 -59.43 10.83 -21.17
C SER A 8 -60.24 10.02 -20.15
N ILE A 9 -59.57 9.44 -19.15
CA ILE A 9 -60.22 8.65 -18.07
C ILE A 9 -61.23 9.52 -17.33
N SER A 10 -60.88 10.78 -17.09
CA SER A 10 -61.77 11.75 -16.44
C SER A 10 -63.09 11.89 -17.20
N ALA A 11 -63.03 12.03 -18.53
CA ALA A 11 -64.22 12.15 -19.36
C ALA A 11 -65.07 10.87 -19.29
N LEU A 12 -64.44 9.70 -19.41
CA LEU A 12 -65.14 8.41 -19.38
C LEU A 12 -65.86 8.18 -18.03
N LEU A 13 -65.16 8.43 -16.92
CA LEU A 13 -65.74 8.31 -15.58
C LEU A 13 -66.87 9.32 -15.35
N THR A 14 -66.69 10.58 -15.75
CA THR A 14 -67.70 11.62 -15.58
C THR A 14 -68.97 11.31 -16.37
N ASP A 15 -68.83 10.85 -17.61
CA ASP A 15 -69.97 10.44 -18.43
C ASP A 15 -70.71 9.24 -17.85
N ALA A 16 -69.98 8.22 -17.40
CA ALA A 16 -70.56 7.03 -16.79
C ALA A 16 -71.27 7.37 -15.47
N MET A 17 -70.69 8.24 -14.64
CA MET A 17 -71.30 8.76 -13.41
C MET A 17 -72.59 9.53 -13.72
N ARG A 18 -72.60 10.36 -14.76
CA ARG A 18 -73.79 11.12 -15.20
C ARG A 18 -74.91 10.18 -15.67
N ILE A 19 -74.59 9.16 -16.47
CA ILE A 19 -75.56 8.16 -16.95
C ILE A 19 -76.20 7.39 -15.78
N LYS A 20 -75.41 7.06 -14.76
CA LYS A 20 -75.87 6.35 -13.56
C LYS A 20 -76.42 7.26 -12.46
N ASN A 21 -76.45 8.58 -12.70
CA ASN A 21 -76.83 9.60 -11.72
C ASN A 21 -76.11 9.41 -10.37
N MET A 22 -74.78 9.29 -10.43
CA MET A 22 -73.90 9.10 -9.28
C MET A 22 -73.07 10.36 -9.03
N SER A 23 -73.09 10.83 -7.79
CA SER A 23 -72.11 11.80 -7.30
C SER A 23 -70.85 11.09 -6.80
N VAL A 24 -69.77 11.85 -6.56
CA VAL A 24 -68.52 11.31 -6.01
C VAL A 24 -68.78 10.66 -4.65
N GLU A 25 -69.58 11.32 -3.81
CA GLU A 25 -69.93 10.85 -2.47
C GLU A 25 -70.72 9.54 -2.53
N LYS A 26 -71.68 9.43 -3.46
CA LYS A 26 -72.46 8.21 -3.65
C LYS A 26 -71.60 7.08 -4.18
N LEU A 27 -70.70 7.38 -5.12
CA LEU A 27 -69.77 6.39 -5.66
C LEU A 27 -68.81 5.90 -4.57
N SER A 28 -68.32 6.80 -3.71
CA SER A 28 -67.51 6.48 -2.53
C SER A 28 -68.22 5.55 -1.55
N GLN A 29 -69.47 5.85 -1.21
CA GLN A 29 -70.27 5.00 -0.33
C GLN A 29 -70.48 3.58 -0.88
N VAL A 30 -70.79 3.46 -2.18
CA VAL A 30 -71.07 2.16 -2.82
C VAL A 30 -69.78 1.37 -3.06
N THR A 31 -68.71 2.04 -3.48
CA THR A 31 -67.43 1.38 -3.77
C THR A 31 -66.57 1.19 -2.53
N GLY A 32 -66.84 1.90 -1.42
CA GLY A 32 -65.96 1.95 -0.26
C GLY A 32 -64.59 2.60 -0.52
N ILE A 33 -64.43 3.27 -1.67
CA ILE A 33 -63.21 4.01 -2.04
C ILE A 33 -63.38 5.44 -1.53
N SER A 34 -62.38 5.98 -0.83
CA SER A 34 -62.49 7.34 -0.29
C SER A 34 -62.70 8.38 -1.39
N ASP A 35 -63.51 9.41 -1.09
CA ASP A 35 -63.78 10.54 -2.00
C ASP A 35 -62.47 11.17 -2.51
N ARG A 36 -61.45 11.20 -1.66
CA ARG A 36 -60.10 11.66 -2.01
C ARG A 36 -59.53 10.89 -3.21
N PHE A 37 -59.59 9.56 -3.21
CA PHE A 37 -59.02 8.78 -4.32
C PHE A 37 -59.87 8.84 -5.58
N LEU A 38 -61.19 8.92 -5.44
CA LEU A 38 -62.09 9.16 -6.59
C LEU A 38 -61.82 10.52 -7.24
N GLY A 39 -61.65 11.57 -6.43
CA GLY A 39 -61.25 12.90 -6.91
C GLY A 39 -59.91 12.87 -7.64
N LEU A 40 -58.91 12.16 -7.10
CA LEU A 40 -57.61 12.01 -7.77
C LEU A 40 -57.71 11.27 -9.11
N LEU A 41 -58.64 10.32 -9.27
CA LEU A 41 -58.91 9.65 -10.54
C LEU A 41 -59.59 10.59 -11.54
N LEU A 42 -60.56 11.39 -11.10
CA LEU A 42 -61.27 12.37 -11.93
C LEU A 42 -60.36 13.54 -12.35
N GLU A 43 -59.40 13.93 -11.52
CA GLU A 43 -58.40 14.96 -11.83
C GLU A 43 -57.15 14.41 -12.56
N GLU A 44 -57.13 13.10 -12.85
CA GLU A 44 -56.00 12.38 -13.47
C GLU A 44 -54.66 12.57 -12.72
N ARG A 45 -54.72 12.70 -11.39
CA ARG A 45 -53.57 12.87 -10.48
C ARG A 45 -53.05 11.51 -10.01
N PHE A 46 -52.68 10.65 -10.96
CA PHE A 46 -52.31 9.25 -10.70
C PHE A 46 -51.06 9.08 -9.80
N ASN A 47 -50.16 10.06 -9.76
CA ASN A 47 -48.97 10.06 -8.90
C ASN A 47 -49.27 10.17 -7.40
N LYS A 48 -50.50 10.58 -7.03
CA LYS A 48 -50.96 10.70 -5.64
C LYS A 48 -51.82 9.52 -5.20
N LEU A 49 -52.05 8.56 -6.09
CA LEU A 49 -52.80 7.35 -5.80
C LEU A 49 -51.98 6.36 -4.94
N PRO A 50 -52.64 5.43 -4.24
CA PRO A 50 -51.96 4.40 -3.45
C PRO A 50 -51.25 3.39 -4.35
N SER A 51 -50.75 2.29 -3.78
CA SER A 51 -49.97 1.34 -4.55
C SER A 51 -50.77 0.65 -5.67
N THR A 52 -50.05 0.18 -6.68
CA THR A 52 -50.64 -0.39 -7.92
C THR A 52 -51.73 -1.44 -7.69
N PRO A 53 -51.60 -2.38 -6.74
CA PRO A 53 -52.66 -3.33 -6.44
C PRO A 53 -53.98 -2.66 -5.99
N TYR A 54 -53.90 -1.60 -5.18
CA TYR A 54 -55.09 -0.85 -4.75
C TYR A 54 -55.73 -0.10 -5.91
N VAL A 55 -54.95 0.60 -6.73
CA VAL A 55 -55.46 1.36 -7.88
C VAL A 55 -56.17 0.44 -8.87
N ARG A 56 -55.58 -0.73 -9.17
CA ARG A 56 -56.22 -1.75 -10.00
C ARG A 56 -57.55 -2.22 -9.40
N GLY A 57 -57.57 -2.48 -8.09
CA GLY A 57 -58.81 -2.82 -7.38
C GLY A 57 -59.88 -1.72 -7.47
N TYR A 58 -59.47 -0.45 -7.36
CA TYR A 58 -60.37 0.69 -7.45
C TYR A 58 -61.07 0.77 -8.81
N VAL A 59 -60.31 0.74 -9.91
CA VAL A 59 -60.92 0.88 -11.25
C VAL A 59 -61.79 -0.31 -11.64
N LEU A 60 -61.45 -1.52 -11.20
CA LEU A 60 -62.30 -2.69 -11.41
C LEU A 60 -63.64 -2.54 -10.69
N LYS A 61 -63.62 -2.09 -9.44
CA LYS A 61 -64.83 -1.88 -8.64
C LYS A 61 -65.68 -0.71 -9.14
N ILE A 62 -65.03 0.37 -9.58
CA ILE A 62 -65.72 1.51 -10.22
C ILE A 62 -66.38 1.06 -11.52
N GLY A 63 -65.68 0.28 -12.34
CA GLY A 63 -66.21 -0.28 -13.58
C GLY A 63 -67.47 -1.11 -13.37
N GLU A 64 -67.44 -2.00 -12.37
CA GLU A 64 -68.60 -2.80 -11.96
C GLU A 64 -69.81 -1.92 -11.59
N VAL A 65 -69.62 -0.93 -10.71
CA VAL A 65 -70.69 -0.04 -10.22
C VAL A 65 -71.25 0.86 -11.31
N LEU A 66 -70.39 1.35 -12.21
CA LEU A 66 -70.78 2.24 -13.31
C LEU A 66 -71.21 1.49 -14.58
N SER A 67 -71.09 0.16 -14.61
CA SER A 67 -71.36 -0.70 -15.78
C SER A 67 -70.51 -0.36 -17.01
N ILE A 68 -69.21 -0.13 -16.78
CA ILE A 68 -68.18 0.10 -17.79
C ILE A 68 -67.02 -0.91 -17.60
N ASP A 69 -66.17 -1.10 -18.61
CA ASP A 69 -65.07 -2.07 -18.49
C ASP A 69 -63.93 -1.54 -17.60
N GLY A 70 -63.84 -2.10 -16.38
CA GLY A 70 -62.78 -1.76 -15.44
C GLY A 70 -61.37 -2.17 -15.90
N ASN A 71 -61.24 -3.16 -16.79
CA ASN A 71 -59.95 -3.52 -17.38
C ASN A 71 -59.50 -2.51 -18.43
N GLU A 72 -60.44 -1.95 -19.20
CA GLU A 72 -60.16 -0.85 -20.12
C GLU A 72 -59.65 0.38 -19.34
N LEU A 73 -60.34 0.76 -18.25
CA LEU A 73 -59.87 1.82 -17.35
C LEU A 73 -58.46 1.55 -16.81
N TRP A 74 -58.18 0.30 -16.43
CA TRP A 74 -56.87 -0.10 -15.94
C TRP A 74 -55.78 0.06 -17.01
N GLU A 75 -56.03 -0.38 -18.25
CA GLU A 75 -55.05 -0.25 -19.33
C GLU A 75 -54.81 1.21 -19.73
N ILE A 76 -55.82 2.09 -19.64
CA ILE A 76 -55.61 3.53 -19.83
C ILE A 76 -54.73 4.09 -18.70
N ILE A 77 -54.97 3.74 -17.43
CA ILE A 77 -54.10 4.20 -16.32
C ILE A 77 -52.68 3.68 -16.48
N LYS A 78 -52.53 2.41 -16.87
CA LYS A 78 -51.24 1.75 -17.04
C LYS A 78 -50.44 2.32 -18.21
N SER A 79 -51.08 2.60 -19.35
CA SER A 79 -50.43 3.18 -20.53
C SER A 79 -49.98 4.63 -20.33
N HIS A 80 -50.75 5.43 -19.58
CA HIS A 80 -50.36 6.79 -19.21
C HIS A 80 -49.37 6.87 -18.03
N HIS A 81 -49.07 5.75 -17.36
CA HIS A 81 -48.43 5.80 -16.03
C HIS A 81 -47.50 4.61 -15.70
N THR A 82 -46.54 4.30 -16.56
CA THR A 82 -45.55 3.23 -16.35
C THR A 82 -44.64 3.43 -15.13
N GLN A 83 -44.55 4.64 -14.55
CA GLN A 83 -43.52 4.97 -13.53
C GLN A 83 -44.03 5.48 -12.17
N THR A 84 -45.31 5.80 -12.00
CA THR A 84 -45.73 6.73 -10.91
C THR A 84 -46.86 6.24 -10.01
N VAL A 85 -47.51 5.11 -10.32
CA VAL A 85 -48.26 4.40 -9.27
C VAL A 85 -47.23 3.71 -8.39
N ALA A 86 -47.25 3.96 -7.09
CA ALA A 86 -46.30 3.35 -6.16
C ALA A 86 -46.34 1.82 -6.33
N LYS A 87 -45.35 1.24 -7.02
CA LYS A 87 -45.27 -0.21 -7.12
C LYS A 87 -45.07 -0.72 -5.70
N SER A 88 -45.92 -1.64 -5.26
CA SER A 88 -45.62 -2.42 -4.06
C SER A 88 -44.30 -3.18 -4.34
N GLY A 89 -43.20 -2.64 -3.83
CA GLY A 89 -41.92 -3.30 -3.66
C GLY A 89 -41.15 -3.72 -4.92
N GLU A 90 -40.70 -2.77 -5.75
CA GLU A 90 -39.52 -3.03 -6.61
C GLU A 90 -38.20 -2.78 -5.85
N LYS A 91 -38.26 -1.96 -4.78
CA LYS A 91 -37.14 -1.66 -3.86
C LYS A 91 -37.39 -2.16 -2.44
N ASP A 92 -38.45 -2.94 -2.22
CA ASP A 92 -38.71 -3.54 -0.91
C ASP A 92 -37.73 -4.69 -0.71
N ILE A 93 -36.73 -4.46 0.13
CA ILE A 93 -35.69 -5.44 0.45
C ILE A 93 -35.89 -5.91 1.88
N LEU A 94 -35.79 -7.22 2.10
CA LEU A 94 -35.78 -7.76 3.44
C LEU A 94 -34.61 -7.17 4.25
N PRO A 95 -34.81 -6.91 5.55
CA PRO A 95 -33.74 -6.43 6.41
C PRO A 95 -32.59 -7.44 6.39
N LYS A 96 -31.38 -6.94 6.14
CA LYS A 96 -30.17 -7.78 6.13
C LYS A 96 -29.98 -8.40 7.51
N ASN A 97 -29.62 -9.68 7.55
CA ASN A 97 -29.37 -10.39 8.80
C ASN A 97 -28.13 -9.81 9.51
N ARG A 98 -28.36 -9.03 10.57
CA ARG A 98 -27.32 -8.43 11.43
C ARG A 98 -26.46 -9.45 12.20
N PHE A 99 -26.84 -10.73 12.21
CA PHE A 99 -26.11 -11.81 12.89
C PHE A 99 -25.36 -12.73 11.91
N LYS A 100 -25.39 -12.43 10.60
CA LYS A 100 -24.60 -13.19 9.63
C LYS A 100 -23.14 -12.75 9.73
N VAL A 101 -22.31 -13.60 10.34
CA VAL A 101 -20.85 -13.46 10.27
C VAL A 101 -20.42 -13.61 8.82
N GLU A 102 -19.88 -12.54 8.25
CA GLU A 102 -19.29 -12.58 6.91
C GLU A 102 -18.03 -13.44 6.96
N ALA A 103 -17.98 -14.46 6.11
CA ALA A 103 -16.81 -15.31 6.02
C ALA A 103 -15.63 -14.47 5.53
N LEU A 104 -14.59 -14.37 6.36
CA LEU A 104 -13.37 -13.68 5.98
C LEU A 104 -12.74 -14.38 4.77
N ASN A 105 -12.22 -13.59 3.83
CA ASN A 105 -11.50 -14.15 2.70
C ASN A 105 -10.14 -14.66 3.17
N ILE A 106 -10.02 -15.97 3.37
CA ILE A 106 -8.81 -16.61 3.89
C ILE A 106 -7.56 -16.31 3.07
N LYS A 107 -7.70 -16.01 1.76
CA LYS A 107 -6.57 -15.59 0.91
C LYS A 107 -6.01 -14.23 1.31
N ILE A 108 -6.88 -13.30 1.73
CA ILE A 108 -6.47 -11.98 2.24
C ILE A 108 -5.75 -12.15 3.58
N ILE A 109 -6.25 -13.02 4.46
CA ILE A 109 -5.61 -13.31 5.74
C ILE A 109 -4.22 -13.92 5.52
N ILE A 110 -4.11 -14.95 4.69
CA ILE A 110 -2.83 -15.61 4.37
C ILE A 110 -1.87 -14.60 3.74
N GLY A 111 -2.33 -13.81 2.77
CA GLY A 111 -1.53 -12.75 2.16
C GLY A 111 -1.04 -11.71 3.17
N GLY A 112 -1.92 -11.30 4.10
CA GLY A 112 -1.58 -10.40 5.19
C GLY A 112 -0.53 -10.98 6.14
N VAL A 113 -0.66 -12.25 6.52
CA VAL A 113 0.32 -12.94 7.37
C VAL A 113 1.68 -13.04 6.68
N ILE A 114 1.72 -13.45 5.41
CA ILE A 114 2.95 -13.49 4.62
C ILE A 114 3.58 -12.09 4.51
N GLY A 115 2.76 -11.07 4.27
CA GLY A 115 3.21 -9.67 4.22
C GLY A 115 3.82 -9.21 5.54
N ILE A 116 3.21 -9.56 6.67
CA ILE A 116 3.74 -9.25 8.01
C ILE A 116 5.07 -9.97 8.24
N ILE A 117 5.17 -11.26 7.90
CA ILE A 117 6.43 -12.02 8.04
C ILE A 117 7.54 -11.38 7.20
N PHE A 118 7.24 -11.00 5.96
CA PHE A 118 8.18 -10.30 5.09
C PHE A 118 8.62 -8.96 5.68
N PHE A 119 7.69 -8.18 6.24
CA PHE A 119 8.01 -6.89 6.85
C PHE A 119 8.87 -7.04 8.11
N ILE A 120 8.56 -8.03 8.95
CA ILE A 120 9.36 -8.35 10.14
C ILE A 120 10.77 -8.73 9.71
N PHE A 121 10.92 -9.62 8.71
CA PHE A 121 12.22 -9.98 8.16
C PHE A 121 13.01 -8.75 7.68
N LEU A 122 12.35 -7.83 6.97
CA LEU A 122 12.98 -6.60 6.50
C LEU A 122 13.44 -5.71 7.65
N LEU A 123 12.61 -5.53 8.68
CA LEU A 123 12.93 -4.74 9.87
C LEU A 123 14.17 -5.28 10.60
N PHE A 124 14.30 -6.61 10.72
CA PHE A 124 15.51 -7.23 11.29
C PHE A 124 16.76 -7.07 10.42
N ARG A 125 16.60 -6.78 9.12
CA ARG A 125 17.73 -6.58 8.19
C ARG A 125 18.23 -5.14 8.13
N ILE A 126 17.42 -4.15 8.55
CA ILE A 126 17.79 -2.73 8.53
C ILE A 126 19.14 -2.43 9.21
N PRO A 127 19.47 -2.97 10.40
CA PRO A 127 20.76 -2.67 11.05
C PRO A 127 21.98 -3.13 10.25
N ALA A 128 21.87 -4.21 9.48
CA ALA A 128 22.95 -4.68 8.62
C ALA A 128 23.24 -3.73 7.44
N LEU A 129 22.23 -2.94 7.03
CA LEU A 129 22.35 -1.96 5.96
C LEU A 129 22.72 -0.58 6.51
N LEU A 130 22.01 -0.11 7.54
CA LEU A 130 22.16 1.24 8.10
C LEU A 130 23.19 1.32 9.24
N GLY A 131 23.84 0.23 9.61
CA GLY A 131 24.89 0.20 10.62
C GLY A 131 26.05 1.13 10.27
N LYS A 132 26.80 1.59 11.28
CA LYS A 132 28.11 2.20 11.02
C LYS A 132 29.08 1.08 10.60
N PRO A 133 29.91 1.28 9.58
CA PRO A 133 30.94 0.29 9.21
C PRO A 133 31.86 0.05 10.41
N LYS A 134 32.39 -1.18 10.49
CA LYS A 134 33.30 -1.61 11.56
C LYS A 134 34.40 -2.46 10.95
N PHE A 135 35.58 -2.41 11.56
CA PHE A 135 36.69 -3.29 11.29
C PHE A 135 37.39 -3.68 12.59
N GLU A 136 38.09 -4.81 12.56
CA GLU A 136 38.91 -5.28 13.67
C GLU A 136 40.33 -5.52 13.16
N LEU A 137 41.33 -5.07 13.91
CA LEU A 137 42.73 -5.31 13.62
C LEU A 137 43.27 -6.42 14.53
N TYR A 138 44.10 -7.28 13.97
CA TYR A 138 44.82 -8.34 14.67
C TYR A 138 46.26 -7.90 14.92
N ASP A 139 46.73 -8.11 16.16
CA ASP A 139 48.12 -7.86 16.59
C ASP A 139 48.64 -6.43 16.36
N ILE A 140 47.75 -5.45 16.16
CA ILE A 140 48.10 -4.03 16.00
C ILE A 140 47.44 -3.23 17.11
N GLN A 141 48.26 -2.45 17.82
CA GLN A 141 47.82 -1.54 18.86
C GLN A 141 48.40 -0.15 18.58
N ASP A 142 47.68 0.88 19.02
CA ASP A 142 48.15 2.25 18.88
C ASP A 142 49.39 2.49 19.75
N GLY A 143 50.41 3.12 19.18
CA GLY A 143 51.69 3.37 19.84
C GLY A 143 52.62 2.15 19.96
N MET A 144 52.34 1.04 19.26
CA MET A 144 53.21 -0.15 19.29
C MET A 144 54.61 0.16 18.76
N LYS A 145 55.62 -0.49 19.35
CA LYS A 145 57.01 -0.45 18.88
C LYS A 145 57.36 -1.72 18.12
N VAL A 146 58.03 -1.57 16.98
CA VAL A 146 58.51 -2.67 16.13
C VAL A 146 59.98 -2.47 15.76
N THR A 147 60.69 -3.56 15.54
CA THR A 147 62.12 -3.56 15.18
C THR A 147 62.38 -3.99 13.74
N THR A 148 61.33 -4.39 13.02
CA THR A 148 61.38 -4.77 11.60
C THR A 148 60.93 -3.59 10.73
N SER A 149 61.58 -3.42 9.58
CA SER A 149 61.22 -2.38 8.59
C SER A 149 59.93 -2.68 7.82
N THR A 150 59.30 -3.82 8.08
CA THR A 150 58.02 -4.22 7.49
C THR A 150 57.03 -4.62 8.59
N LEU A 151 55.75 -4.34 8.34
CA LEU A 151 54.64 -4.70 9.22
C LEU A 151 53.52 -5.35 8.40
N SER A 152 53.09 -6.55 8.80
CA SER A 152 51.89 -7.20 8.27
C SER A 152 50.67 -6.74 9.06
N ILE A 153 49.78 -6.00 8.39
CA ILE A 153 48.49 -5.56 8.89
C ILE A 153 47.47 -6.63 8.56
N ARG A 154 46.88 -7.24 9.58
CA ARG A 154 45.83 -8.25 9.45
C ARG A 154 44.59 -7.81 10.19
N GLY A 155 43.43 -8.19 9.69
CA GLY A 155 42.18 -7.81 10.31
C GLY A 155 40.97 -8.38 9.59
N THR A 156 39.79 -8.01 10.08
CA THR A 156 38.51 -8.33 9.45
C THR A 156 37.67 -7.10 9.23
N ILE A 157 36.92 -7.12 8.12
CA ILE A 157 35.90 -6.14 7.76
C ILE A 157 34.61 -6.86 7.38
N ASN A 158 33.51 -6.13 7.29
CA ASN A 158 32.33 -6.66 6.60
C ASN A 158 32.66 -6.84 5.11
N PRO A 159 32.44 -8.02 4.49
CA PRO A 159 32.72 -8.25 3.07
C PRO A 159 32.00 -7.31 2.09
N SER A 160 30.95 -6.62 2.55
CA SER A 160 30.21 -5.62 1.75
C SER A 160 30.75 -4.20 1.89
N ASP A 161 31.79 -3.97 2.70
CA ASP A 161 32.41 -2.66 2.93
C ASP A 161 33.77 -2.58 2.21
N GLU A 162 34.21 -1.36 1.90
CA GLU A 162 35.51 -1.10 1.29
C GLU A 162 36.50 -0.59 2.36
N LEU A 163 37.70 -1.18 2.42
CA LEU A 163 38.78 -0.77 3.31
C LEU A 163 39.85 -0.02 2.54
N PHE A 164 40.33 1.10 3.10
CA PHE A 164 41.46 1.85 2.62
C PHE A 164 42.51 1.99 3.73
N ILE A 165 43.78 1.77 3.41
CA ILE A 165 44.92 2.02 4.28
C ILE A 165 45.81 3.04 3.58
N ASN A 166 46.00 4.22 4.18
CA ASN A 166 46.74 5.34 3.58
C ASN A 166 46.28 5.65 2.13
N ASP A 167 44.96 5.72 1.94
CA ASP A 167 44.29 5.95 0.65
C ASP A 167 44.43 4.82 -0.40
N GLU A 168 45.11 3.71 -0.08
CA GLU A 168 45.17 2.52 -0.92
C GLU A 168 44.02 1.56 -0.56
N GLN A 169 43.21 1.18 -1.56
CA GLN A 169 42.12 0.22 -1.37
C GLN A 169 42.67 -1.20 -1.15
N ILE A 170 42.20 -1.84 -0.08
CA ILE A 170 42.56 -3.21 0.30
C ILE A 170 41.36 -4.13 0.08
N VAL A 171 41.57 -5.21 -0.67
CA VAL A 171 40.53 -6.21 -0.96
C VAL A 171 40.57 -7.30 0.09
N ALA A 172 39.45 -7.50 0.78
CA ALA A 172 39.25 -8.61 1.71
C ALA A 172 38.75 -9.87 0.98
N ASN A 173 38.92 -11.03 1.61
CA ASN A 173 38.40 -12.29 1.10
C ASN A 173 36.87 -12.43 1.34
N GLU A 174 36.26 -13.55 0.91
CA GLU A 174 34.81 -13.80 1.10
C GLU A 174 34.35 -13.81 2.56
N LYS A 175 35.26 -14.06 3.51
CA LYS A 175 34.99 -14.02 4.96
C LYS A 175 35.23 -12.64 5.56
N GLY A 176 35.80 -11.71 4.81
CA GLY A 176 36.14 -10.37 5.26
C GLY A 176 37.54 -10.25 5.85
N ASP A 177 38.37 -11.30 5.81
CA ASP A 177 39.76 -11.21 6.26
C ASP A 177 40.62 -10.51 5.21
N PHE A 178 41.55 -9.68 5.67
CA PHE A 178 42.56 -9.04 4.82
C PHE A 178 43.95 -9.14 5.44
N GLU A 179 44.96 -9.12 4.58
CA GLU A 179 46.36 -9.02 4.96
C GLU A 179 47.08 -8.06 4.00
N LYS A 180 47.82 -7.10 4.57
CA LYS A 180 48.62 -6.14 3.80
C LYS A 180 49.94 -5.89 4.52
N THR A 181 51.03 -6.13 3.82
CA THR A 181 52.37 -5.76 4.28
C THR A 181 52.70 -4.34 3.84
N ILE A 182 53.14 -3.51 4.79
CA ILE A 182 53.62 -2.15 4.54
C ILE A 182 55.08 -2.01 4.97
N GLU A 183 55.81 -1.12 4.30
CA GLU A 183 57.15 -0.72 4.70
C GLU A 183 57.07 0.44 5.69
N LEU A 184 57.93 0.40 6.71
CA LEU A 184 58.02 1.40 7.77
C LEU A 184 59.27 2.24 7.62
N THR A 185 59.12 3.54 7.84
CA THR A 185 60.23 4.49 7.97
C THR A 185 60.67 4.60 9.43
N PRO A 186 61.96 4.85 9.73
CA PRO A 186 62.40 5.04 11.11
C PRO A 186 61.58 6.12 11.83
N ASP A 187 61.42 5.98 13.15
CA ASP A 187 60.50 6.77 14.00
C ASP A 187 59.01 6.43 13.80
N PHE A 188 58.13 7.44 13.86
CA PHE A 188 56.69 7.26 13.90
C PHE A 188 56.09 7.20 12.50
N ASN A 189 55.34 6.12 12.25
CA ASN A 189 54.55 5.91 11.04
C ASN A 189 53.07 6.04 11.43
N THR A 190 52.32 6.85 10.69
CA THR A 190 50.89 7.05 10.94
C THR A 190 50.08 6.30 9.88
N LEU A 191 49.23 5.39 10.32
CA LEU A 191 48.38 4.57 9.48
C LEU A 191 46.95 5.10 9.52
N HIS A 192 46.42 5.47 8.36
CA HIS A 192 45.06 5.98 8.21
C HIS A 192 44.17 4.86 7.68
N PHE A 193 43.24 4.40 8.50
CA PHE A 193 42.23 3.42 8.13
C PHE A 193 40.93 4.14 7.79
N THR A 194 40.42 3.92 6.59
CA THR A 194 39.08 4.40 6.19
C THR A 194 38.26 3.20 5.74
N VAL A 195 37.12 2.99 6.39
CA VAL A 195 36.15 1.96 6.00
C VAL A 195 34.90 2.64 5.46
N LYS A 196 34.56 2.36 4.20
CA LYS A 196 33.35 2.86 3.54
C LYS A 196 32.31 1.76 3.46
N GLY A 197 31.19 1.95 4.12
CA GLY A 197 30.07 1.02 4.06
C GLY A 197 29.27 1.18 2.76
N LEU A 198 28.55 0.11 2.38
CA LEU A 198 27.76 0.04 1.15
C LEU A 198 26.82 1.24 0.89
N LEU A 199 26.28 1.84 1.95
CA LEU A 199 25.35 2.98 1.89
C LEU A 199 26.05 4.35 2.08
N GLY A 200 27.38 4.41 1.92
CA GLY A 200 28.16 5.64 1.94
C GLY A 200 28.52 6.19 3.32
N LYS A 201 28.23 5.44 4.40
CA LYS A 201 28.74 5.79 5.74
C LYS A 201 30.21 5.44 5.81
N GLU A 202 31.00 6.31 6.45
CA GLU A 202 32.44 6.10 6.60
C GLU A 202 32.84 6.05 8.08
N LEU A 203 33.84 5.23 8.38
CA LEU A 203 34.57 5.22 9.64
C LEU A 203 36.04 5.49 9.35
N GLN A 204 36.62 6.46 10.05
CA GLN A 204 38.05 6.76 9.97
C GLN A 204 38.69 6.52 11.32
N GLU A 205 39.82 5.82 11.33
CA GLU A 205 40.63 5.56 12.51
C GLU A 205 42.11 5.66 12.16
N THR A 206 42.91 6.14 13.10
CA THR A 206 44.35 6.32 12.92
C THR A 206 45.11 5.51 13.96
N LYS A 207 46.20 4.86 13.55
CA LYS A 207 47.14 4.19 14.45
C LYS A 207 48.56 4.68 14.20
N GLN A 208 49.30 4.92 15.27
CA GLN A 208 50.69 5.31 15.20
C GLN A 208 51.59 4.13 15.57
N ILE A 209 52.58 3.82 14.72
CA ILE A 209 53.54 2.73 14.93
C ILE A 209 54.94 3.31 14.98
N PHE A 210 55.72 2.96 16.02
CA PHE A 210 57.10 3.39 16.16
C PHE A 210 58.07 2.30 15.68
N TYR A 211 58.85 2.60 14.64
CA TYR A 211 59.88 1.70 14.13
C TYR A 211 61.26 2.09 14.67
N GLU A 212 61.84 1.21 15.49
CA GLU A 212 63.21 1.35 15.98
C GLU A 212 64.19 0.68 15.02
N ALA A 213 64.85 1.49 14.19
CA ALA A 213 65.86 0.99 13.27
C ALA A 213 67.10 0.45 14.03
N PRO A 214 67.64 -0.72 13.63
CA PRO A 214 68.83 -1.28 14.29
C PRO A 214 70.02 -0.31 14.17
N LYS A 215 70.67 -0.01 15.30
CA LYS A 215 71.90 0.78 15.33
C LYS A 215 73.00 -0.01 14.59
N VAL A 216 73.40 0.47 13.42
CA VAL A 216 74.56 -0.07 12.70
C VAL A 216 75.81 0.29 13.51
N GLU A 217 76.32 -0.65 14.31
CA GLU A 217 77.64 -0.49 14.91
C GLU A 217 78.70 -0.50 13.81
N ALA A 218 79.30 0.67 13.56
CA ALA A 218 80.41 0.83 12.64
C ALA A 218 81.58 -0.06 13.11
N LYS A 219 81.81 -1.18 12.40
CA LYS A 219 83.02 -1.99 12.58
C LYS A 219 84.25 -1.12 12.37
N LYS A 220 84.99 -0.85 13.44
CA LYS A 220 86.36 -0.32 13.40
C LYS A 220 87.20 -1.20 12.46
N LYS A 221 87.64 -0.65 11.34
CA LYS A 221 88.74 -1.23 10.56
C LYS A 221 90.00 -1.19 11.43
N VAL A 222 90.43 -2.35 11.93
CA VAL A 222 91.80 -2.56 12.40
C VAL A 222 92.66 -2.62 11.15
N ASN A 223 93.53 -1.62 10.98
CA ASN A 223 94.48 -1.52 9.88
C ASN A 223 95.74 -2.28 10.32
N GLU A 224 95.99 -3.44 9.70
CA GLU A 224 97.19 -4.23 9.90
C GLU A 224 97.83 -4.52 8.53
N SER A 225 99.16 -4.37 8.47
CA SER A 225 100.06 -4.58 7.33
C SER A 225 100.11 -3.42 6.32
N SER A 226 101.25 -2.88 5.91
CA SER A 226 102.59 -3.46 5.80
C SER A 226 103.65 -2.36 5.70
N THR A 227 104.76 -2.55 6.41
CA THR A 227 106.03 -1.82 6.27
C THR A 227 106.63 -2.06 4.89
N GLU A 228 107.00 -0.96 4.23
CA GLU A 228 107.73 -0.87 2.96
C GLU A 228 109.17 -1.44 3.08
N PRO A 229 109.71 -2.11 2.05
CA PRO A 229 111.15 -2.34 1.96
C PRO A 229 111.87 -1.12 1.37
N ILE A 230 112.91 -0.67 2.07
CA ILE A 230 113.83 0.39 1.65
C ILE A 230 114.82 -0.20 0.64
N ASN A 231 114.92 0.44 -0.53
CA ASN A 231 115.93 0.20 -1.55
C ASN A 231 117.06 1.22 -1.39
N ILE A 232 118.33 0.80 -1.32
CA ILE A 232 119.50 1.66 -1.51
C ILE A 232 120.57 0.87 -2.31
N GLU A 233 120.96 1.49 -3.43
CA GLU A 233 122.17 1.36 -4.28
C GLU A 233 122.88 0.02 -4.45
#